data_AF-A0A9D1NP53-F1
#
_entry.id   AF-A0A9D1NP53-F1
#
_cell.length_a   1.000
_cell.length_b   1.000
_cell.length_c   1.000
_cell.angle_alpha   90.00
_cell.angle_beta   90.00
_cell.angle_gamma   90.00
#
_symmetry.space_group_name_H-M   'P 1'
#
loop_
_entity.id
_entity.type
_entity.pdbx_description
1 polymer ?
#
loop_
_entity_poly.entity_id
_entity_poly.type
_entity_poly.pdbx_seq_one_letter_code
_entity_poly.pdbx_strand_id
1 'polypeptide(L)'
;MKRVLTSLAAALALAVPALAQVAQIGDTTYADFNSFFTAFQAIAASETPTTVTLLDDLTGDLAVPGTVPVKEGQAIVFDLNGRTMETALQREGRHYYAIVNYGTLTIKDSSAGQTGTIRARGVQNLGNGKLTIEGGTIVSVDANGGACVWNEADVTIAGGTFTTEFVGTPSDSSGPGCLNNSGTALVTGGTFHNVNRRTYAIISNMGAIEITPAKGAEVKVFGAHGGLGVDGGTAVVSGGSYSSSDSYGLYVSNDGLGADPMQAAVTVNDGTFDGKSYSVWVGSDYNNPVNSTIAIKGGTFLKALNRQDVSRPNAIQVSGGTFSTAVPEEFCTAGYASKQNADGTYSVVGWYESGVDLDA
;
A
#
# COMPACT_ATOMS: atom_id res chain seq x y z
N MET A 1 -50.86 17.59 -66.87
CA MET A 1 -49.97 17.08 -65.80
C MET A 1 -48.69 17.93 -65.76
N LYS A 2 -48.58 18.88 -64.81
CA LYS A 2 -47.32 19.57 -64.50
C LYS A 2 -46.80 18.98 -63.20
N ARG A 3 -45.69 18.24 -63.24
CA ARG A 3 -44.98 17.76 -62.03
C ARG A 3 -44.00 18.83 -61.58
N VAL A 4 -44.21 19.35 -60.39
CA VAL A 4 -43.26 20.23 -59.69
C VAL A 4 -42.22 19.32 -59.03
N LEU A 5 -40.96 19.48 -59.39
CA LEU A 5 -39.83 18.83 -58.72
C LEU A 5 -39.35 19.78 -57.61
N THR A 6 -39.67 19.47 -56.36
CA THR A 6 -39.03 20.09 -55.19
C THR A 6 -37.72 19.37 -54.92
N SER A 7 -36.61 20.04 -55.19
CA SER A 7 -35.26 19.62 -54.81
C SER A 7 -35.06 19.80 -53.30
N LEU A 8 -34.87 18.69 -52.58
CA LEU A 8 -34.47 18.68 -51.18
C LEU A 8 -32.94 18.83 -51.11
N ALA A 9 -32.45 19.99 -50.66
CA ALA A 9 -31.04 20.18 -50.38
C ALA A 9 -30.72 19.58 -49.01
N ALA A 10 -29.97 18.47 -48.98
CA ALA A 10 -29.42 17.91 -47.76
C ALA A 10 -28.20 18.74 -47.32
N ALA A 11 -28.33 19.47 -46.22
CA ALA A 11 -27.19 20.13 -45.59
C ALA A 11 -26.34 19.07 -44.88
N LEU A 12 -25.17 18.77 -45.45
CA LEU A 12 -24.14 17.93 -44.83
C LEU A 12 -23.46 18.76 -43.73
N ALA A 13 -23.87 18.58 -42.47
CA ALA A 13 -23.17 19.15 -41.34
C ALA A 13 -21.82 18.42 -41.18
N LEU A 14 -20.73 19.09 -41.56
CA LEU A 14 -19.38 18.67 -41.21
C LEU A 14 -19.24 18.74 -39.69
N ALA A 15 -19.22 17.58 -39.02
CA ALA A 15 -18.86 17.50 -37.61
C ALA A 15 -17.40 17.95 -37.47
N VAL A 16 -17.19 19.13 -36.90
CA VAL A 16 -15.86 19.56 -36.48
C VAL A 16 -15.42 18.60 -35.37
N PRO A 17 -14.31 17.86 -35.52
CA PRO A 17 -13.85 16.98 -34.46
C PRO A 17 -13.59 17.83 -33.21
N ALA A 18 -14.20 17.43 -32.09
CA ALA A 18 -13.92 18.07 -30.81
C ALA A 18 -12.40 17.96 -30.55
N LEU A 19 -11.78 19.07 -30.16
CA LEU A 19 -10.37 19.07 -29.79
C LEU A 19 -10.17 18.08 -28.63
N ALA A 20 -9.17 17.20 -28.74
CA ALA A 20 -8.80 16.30 -27.65
C ALA A 20 -8.56 17.10 -26.36
N GLN A 21 -9.16 16.66 -25.26
CA GLN A 21 -9.02 17.27 -23.94
C GLN A 21 -8.18 16.33 -23.08
N VAL A 22 -7.25 16.88 -22.29
CA VAL A 22 -6.37 16.10 -21.43
C VAL A 22 -6.93 15.91 -20.02
N ALA A 23 -7.67 16.90 -19.52
CA ALA A 23 -8.20 16.88 -18.16
C ALA A 23 -9.42 17.80 -18.00
N GLN A 24 -10.16 17.60 -16.92
CA GLN A 24 -11.29 18.41 -16.49
C GLN A 24 -11.15 18.78 -15.01
N ILE A 25 -11.46 20.03 -14.65
CA ILE A 25 -11.55 20.50 -13.27
C ILE A 25 -12.97 21.04 -13.05
N GLY A 26 -13.74 20.40 -12.16
CA GLY A 26 -15.17 20.69 -12.05
C GLY A 26 -15.87 20.49 -13.40
N ASP A 27 -16.45 21.54 -13.97
CA ASP A 27 -17.14 21.51 -15.28
C ASP A 27 -16.28 22.02 -16.45
N THR A 28 -15.03 22.44 -16.19
CA THR A 28 -14.16 23.05 -17.21
C THR A 28 -13.16 22.04 -17.75
N THR A 29 -13.08 21.88 -19.08
CA THR A 29 -12.12 21.01 -19.76
C THR A 29 -10.91 21.78 -20.28
N TYR A 30 -9.77 21.10 -20.37
CA TYR A 30 -8.49 21.65 -20.81
C TYR A 30 -7.91 20.82 -21.95
N ALA A 31 -7.42 21.49 -22.99
CA ALA A 31 -6.90 20.86 -24.20
C ALA A 31 -5.41 20.47 -24.10
N ASP A 32 -4.68 20.99 -23.12
CA ASP A 32 -3.25 20.77 -22.95
C ASP A 32 -2.84 20.77 -21.47
N PHE A 33 -1.70 20.15 -21.16
CA PHE A 33 -1.22 20.02 -19.78
C PHE A 33 -0.93 21.39 -19.13
N ASN A 34 -0.41 22.37 -19.86
CA ASN A 34 0.00 23.65 -19.27
C ASN A 34 -1.22 24.47 -18.81
N SER A 35 -2.28 24.51 -19.61
CA SER A 35 -3.54 25.17 -19.24
C SER A 35 -4.22 24.46 -18.09
N PHE A 36 -4.30 23.13 -18.13
CA PHE A 36 -4.75 22.30 -17.01
C PHE A 36 -3.96 22.57 -15.73
N PHE A 37 -2.64 22.50 -15.78
CA PHE A 37 -1.78 22.60 -14.61
C PHE A 37 -1.78 24.01 -14.00
N THR A 38 -1.90 25.04 -14.84
CA THR A 38 -2.10 26.42 -14.39
C THR A 38 -3.40 26.56 -13.61
N ALA A 39 -4.50 26.00 -14.13
CA ALA A 39 -5.79 26.03 -13.46
C ALA A 39 -5.80 25.19 -12.17
N PHE A 40 -5.17 24.01 -12.18
CA PHE A 40 -5.01 23.16 -11.00
C PHE A 40 -4.30 23.90 -9.86
N GLN A 41 -3.20 24.60 -10.16
CA GLN A 41 -2.45 25.37 -9.17
C GLN A 41 -3.25 26.55 -8.59
N ALA A 42 -4.26 27.03 -9.31
CA ALA A 42 -5.14 28.12 -8.92
C ALA A 42 -6.39 27.68 -8.14
N ILE A 43 -6.61 26.36 -7.96
CA ILE A 43 -7.68 25.85 -7.10
C ILE A 43 -7.50 26.43 -5.69
N ALA A 44 -8.53 27.11 -5.17
CA ALA A 44 -8.47 27.71 -3.84
C ALA A 44 -8.54 26.64 -2.74
N ALA A 45 -8.00 26.97 -1.55
CA ALA A 45 -8.25 26.17 -0.35
C ALA A 45 -9.75 26.12 -0.06
N SER A 46 -10.27 24.92 0.22
CA SER A 46 -11.70 24.66 0.39
C SER A 46 -11.88 23.32 1.09
N GLU A 47 -12.86 23.24 2.00
CA GLU A 47 -13.30 21.97 2.59
C GLU A 47 -14.15 21.14 1.61
N THR A 48 -14.74 21.78 0.60
CA THR A 48 -15.49 21.08 -0.46
C THR A 48 -14.51 20.57 -1.51
N PRO A 49 -14.44 19.25 -1.76
CA PRO A 49 -13.49 18.71 -2.72
C PRO A 49 -13.77 19.17 -4.14
N THR A 50 -12.72 19.61 -4.85
CA THR A 50 -12.77 19.84 -6.29
C THR A 50 -12.36 18.56 -7.02
N THR A 51 -13.19 18.10 -7.95
CA THR A 51 -12.85 16.92 -8.76
C THR A 51 -12.00 17.32 -9.96
N VAL A 52 -10.92 16.58 -10.14
CA VAL A 52 -9.99 16.65 -11.27
C VAL A 52 -10.02 15.30 -11.97
N THR A 53 -10.43 15.27 -13.23
CA THR A 53 -10.61 14.04 -14.00
C THR A 53 -9.67 14.01 -15.20
N LEU A 54 -8.93 12.93 -15.38
CA LEU A 54 -8.16 12.72 -16.62
C LEU A 54 -9.09 12.37 -17.77
N LEU A 55 -8.88 13.00 -18.92
CA LEU A 55 -9.65 12.77 -20.14
C LEU A 55 -8.83 12.09 -21.24
N ASP A 56 -7.49 12.18 -21.14
CA ASP A 56 -6.53 11.48 -21.99
C ASP A 56 -5.32 11.01 -21.17
N ASP A 57 -4.51 10.13 -21.75
CA ASP A 57 -3.29 9.66 -21.14
C ASP A 57 -2.22 10.77 -21.11
N LEU A 58 -1.62 11.00 -19.94
CA LEU A 58 -0.49 11.91 -19.74
C LEU A 58 0.81 11.09 -19.74
N THR A 59 1.22 10.62 -20.92
CA THR A 59 2.37 9.73 -21.13
C THR A 59 3.28 10.21 -22.25
N GLY A 60 4.50 9.67 -22.33
CA GLY A 60 5.47 10.02 -23.38
C GLY A 60 5.73 11.54 -23.44
N ASP A 61 5.54 12.14 -24.61
CA ASP A 61 5.71 13.60 -24.81
C ASP A 61 4.69 14.45 -24.02
N LEU A 62 3.59 13.85 -23.54
CA LEU A 62 2.56 14.48 -22.70
C LEU A 62 2.73 14.15 -21.20
N ALA A 63 3.79 13.44 -20.81
CA ALA A 63 4.04 13.13 -19.42
C ALA A 63 4.15 14.39 -18.56
N VAL A 64 3.76 14.28 -17.28
CA VAL A 64 3.82 15.39 -16.33
C VAL A 64 5.30 15.79 -16.13
N PRO A 65 5.73 17.02 -16.47
CA PRO A 65 7.14 17.41 -16.44
C PRO A 65 7.74 17.50 -15.03
N GLY A 66 6.93 17.34 -13.98
CA GLY A 66 7.32 17.45 -12.58
C GLY A 66 6.35 16.69 -11.67
N THR A 67 5.85 17.37 -10.64
CA THR A 67 4.85 16.83 -9.71
C THR A 67 3.57 17.66 -9.73
N VAL A 68 2.43 17.03 -9.41
CA VAL A 68 1.17 17.70 -9.14
C VAL A 68 1.09 18.03 -7.63
N PRO A 69 1.13 19.31 -7.20
CA PRO A 69 1.15 19.65 -5.79
C PRO A 69 -0.26 19.91 -5.24
N VAL A 70 -0.73 19.08 -4.30
CA VAL A 70 -1.92 19.37 -3.49
C VAL A 70 -1.45 20.12 -2.24
N LYS A 71 -1.73 21.41 -2.17
CA LYS A 71 -1.29 22.33 -1.12
C LYS A 71 -2.13 22.18 0.15
N GLU A 72 -1.58 22.63 1.27
CA GLU A 72 -2.32 22.72 2.53
C GLU A 72 -3.63 23.50 2.36
N GLY A 73 -4.71 22.98 2.95
CA GLY A 73 -6.06 23.55 2.85
C GLY A 73 -6.81 23.24 1.55
N GLN A 74 -6.17 22.67 0.52
CA GLN A 74 -6.89 22.18 -0.68
C GLN A 74 -7.53 20.82 -0.41
N ALA A 75 -8.73 20.61 -0.98
CA ALA A 75 -9.39 19.31 -1.05
C ALA A 75 -9.60 18.92 -2.51
N ILE A 76 -8.98 17.82 -2.95
CA ILE A 76 -8.94 17.36 -4.34
C ILE A 76 -9.41 15.91 -4.42
N VAL A 77 -10.31 15.63 -5.36
CA VAL A 77 -10.58 14.26 -5.84
C VAL A 77 -9.91 14.11 -7.19
N PHE A 78 -8.86 13.30 -7.26
CA PHE A 78 -8.14 12.98 -8.48
C PHE A 78 -8.68 11.68 -9.07
N ASP A 79 -9.42 11.80 -10.17
CA ASP A 79 -10.05 10.69 -10.87
C ASP A 79 -9.24 10.31 -12.11
N LEU A 80 -8.66 9.11 -12.09
CA LEU A 80 -7.87 8.57 -13.19
C LEU A 80 -8.74 8.25 -14.40
N ASN A 81 -10.03 7.95 -14.22
CA ASN A 81 -11.00 7.71 -15.30
C ASN A 81 -10.45 6.80 -16.43
N GLY A 82 -9.80 5.71 -16.04
CA GLY A 82 -9.26 4.72 -16.98
C GLY A 82 -7.98 5.15 -17.70
N ARG A 83 -7.45 6.34 -17.41
CA ARG A 83 -6.27 6.94 -18.05
C ARG A 83 -4.99 6.73 -17.27
N THR A 84 -3.87 6.82 -17.98
CA THR A 84 -2.53 6.69 -17.42
C THR A 84 -1.89 8.07 -17.22
N MET A 85 -1.28 8.28 -16.06
CA MET A 85 -0.38 9.41 -15.78
C MET A 85 1.03 8.90 -15.51
N GLU A 86 2.00 9.42 -16.28
CA GLU A 86 3.44 9.29 -16.02
C GLU A 86 4.04 10.65 -15.68
N THR A 87 5.25 10.65 -15.12
CA THR A 87 6.04 11.87 -14.93
C THR A 87 7.32 11.83 -15.75
N ALA A 88 7.95 12.98 -15.95
CA ALA A 88 9.33 13.05 -16.36
C ALA A 88 10.28 12.52 -15.28
N LEU A 89 11.54 12.32 -15.66
CA LEU A 89 12.62 12.02 -14.74
C LEU A 89 13.09 13.29 -14.01
N GLN A 90 13.22 13.21 -12.68
CA GLN A 90 13.92 14.22 -11.89
C GLN A 90 15.43 14.16 -12.13
N ARG A 91 15.95 12.95 -12.35
CA ARG A 91 17.32 12.64 -12.78
C ARG A 91 17.33 11.21 -13.35
N GLU A 92 18.43 10.81 -13.96
CA GLU A 92 18.59 9.45 -14.50
C GLU A 92 18.13 8.36 -13.49
N GLY A 93 17.25 7.47 -13.95
CA GLY A 93 16.70 6.37 -13.13
C GLY A 93 15.72 6.76 -12.04
N ARG A 94 15.36 8.05 -11.93
CA ARG A 94 14.47 8.57 -10.88
C ARG A 94 13.38 9.50 -11.41
N HIS A 95 12.13 9.04 -11.35
CA HIS A 95 10.94 9.84 -11.63
C HIS A 95 10.67 10.84 -10.49
N TYR A 96 9.92 11.90 -10.81
CA TYR A 96 9.23 12.68 -9.79
C TYR A 96 8.17 11.82 -9.10
N TYR A 97 7.77 12.19 -7.88
CA TYR A 97 6.47 11.74 -7.36
C TYR A 97 5.38 12.39 -8.21
N ALA A 98 4.45 11.59 -8.73
CA ALA A 98 3.34 12.08 -9.55
C ALA A 98 2.52 13.12 -8.80
N ILE A 99 2.26 12.87 -7.51
CA ILE A 99 1.53 13.79 -6.65
C ILE A 99 2.30 13.98 -5.33
N VAL A 100 2.47 15.23 -4.91
CA VAL A 100 2.90 15.58 -3.55
C VAL A 100 1.72 16.19 -2.82
N ASN A 101 1.30 15.57 -1.73
CA ASN A 101 0.12 15.96 -0.97
C ASN A 101 0.49 16.56 0.40
N TYR A 102 0.07 17.81 0.62
CA TYR A 102 0.02 18.51 1.90
C TYR A 102 -1.42 18.85 2.32
N GLY A 103 -2.41 18.59 1.46
CA GLY A 103 -3.83 18.87 1.69
C GLY A 103 -4.66 17.60 1.87
N THR A 104 -5.92 17.64 1.44
CA THR A 104 -6.80 16.45 1.40
C THR A 104 -6.91 15.95 -0.04
N LEU A 105 -6.45 14.73 -0.28
CA LEU A 105 -6.44 14.10 -1.60
C LEU A 105 -7.20 12.79 -1.56
N THR A 106 -8.13 12.61 -2.48
CA THR A 106 -8.73 11.30 -2.79
C THR A 106 -8.30 10.88 -4.19
N ILE A 107 -7.75 9.68 -4.34
CA ILE A 107 -7.48 9.07 -5.65
C ILE A 107 -8.51 7.99 -5.93
N LYS A 108 -9.14 8.04 -7.10
CA LYS A 108 -10.08 7.04 -7.57
C LYS A 108 -9.90 6.78 -9.06
N ASP A 109 -10.59 5.75 -9.52
CA ASP A 109 -10.82 5.52 -10.95
C ASP A 109 -12.30 5.25 -11.18
N SER A 110 -12.98 6.18 -11.84
CA SER A 110 -14.40 6.05 -12.17
C SER A 110 -14.68 5.23 -13.43
N SER A 111 -13.63 4.79 -14.15
CA SER A 111 -13.83 3.97 -15.34
C SER A 111 -14.44 2.62 -15.00
N ALA A 112 -15.30 2.13 -15.90
CA ALA A 112 -15.92 0.82 -15.75
C ALA A 112 -14.89 -0.33 -15.68
N GLY A 113 -13.72 -0.15 -16.32
CA GLY A 113 -12.65 -1.13 -16.36
C GLY A 113 -11.66 -1.06 -15.20
N GLN A 114 -11.70 0.00 -14.38
CA GLN A 114 -10.72 0.23 -13.31
C GLN A 114 -9.25 0.20 -13.82
N THR A 115 -9.00 0.73 -15.03
CA THR A 115 -7.72 0.68 -15.73
C THR A 115 -6.82 1.91 -15.52
N GLY A 116 -7.32 2.90 -14.80
CA GLY A 116 -6.63 4.15 -14.51
C GLY A 116 -5.34 3.88 -13.74
N THR A 117 -4.25 4.49 -14.18
CA THR A 117 -2.91 4.13 -13.72
C THR A 117 -2.05 5.37 -13.43
N ILE A 118 -1.35 5.39 -12.30
CA ILE A 118 -0.21 6.28 -12.05
C ILE A 118 1.06 5.45 -12.19
N ARG A 119 1.89 5.73 -13.19
CA ARG A 119 3.13 4.97 -13.46
C ARG A 119 4.35 5.89 -13.34
N ALA A 120 4.84 6.03 -12.12
CA ALA A 120 5.97 6.86 -11.71
C ALA A 120 6.32 6.51 -10.24
N ARG A 121 7.12 7.31 -9.54
CA ARG A 121 6.93 7.34 -8.08
C ARG A 121 5.52 7.87 -7.84
N GLY A 122 4.71 7.17 -7.04
CA GLY A 122 3.27 7.46 -6.99
C GLY A 122 2.95 8.73 -6.21
N VAL A 123 2.56 8.59 -4.96
CA VAL A 123 2.16 9.71 -4.10
C VAL A 123 3.12 9.88 -2.94
N GLN A 124 3.56 11.11 -2.69
CA GLN A 124 4.24 11.50 -1.46
C GLN A 124 3.26 12.28 -0.57
N ASN A 125 2.86 11.72 0.56
CA ASN A 125 1.94 12.33 1.51
C ASN A 125 2.71 12.89 2.72
N LEU A 126 2.65 14.20 2.93
CA LEU A 126 3.56 14.93 3.82
C LEU A 126 2.81 15.93 4.71
N GLY A 127 3.43 16.32 5.83
CA GLY A 127 2.89 17.36 6.72
C GLY A 127 1.51 16.98 7.27
N ASN A 128 0.52 17.84 7.05
CA ASN A 128 -0.88 17.60 7.45
C ASN A 128 -1.70 16.86 6.36
N GLY A 129 -1.02 16.23 5.41
CA GLY A 129 -1.63 15.56 4.27
C GLY A 129 -2.55 14.42 4.67
N LYS A 130 -3.78 14.44 4.13
CA LYS A 130 -4.76 13.35 4.24
C LYS A 130 -4.94 12.72 2.86
N LEU A 131 -4.48 11.50 2.69
CA LEU A 131 -4.61 10.74 1.46
C LEU A 131 -5.66 9.64 1.62
N THR A 132 -6.62 9.57 0.70
CA THR A 132 -7.53 8.43 0.55
C THR A 132 -7.32 7.81 -0.83
N ILE A 133 -7.17 6.50 -0.92
CA ILE A 133 -7.11 5.76 -2.18
C ILE A 133 -8.28 4.79 -2.24
N GLU A 134 -9.19 5.03 -3.17
CA GLU A 134 -10.40 4.23 -3.37
C GLU A 134 -10.22 3.18 -4.48
N GLY A 135 -9.35 3.44 -5.46
CA GLY A 135 -9.20 2.60 -6.64
C GLY A 135 -8.07 3.05 -7.57
N GLY A 136 -8.03 2.46 -8.76
CA GLY A 136 -6.95 2.64 -9.73
C GLY A 136 -5.70 1.80 -9.42
N THR A 137 -4.70 1.92 -10.30
CA THR A 137 -3.40 1.25 -10.18
C THR A 137 -2.29 2.28 -9.97
N ILE A 138 -1.37 2.02 -9.04
CA ILE A 138 -0.15 2.80 -8.88
C ILE A 138 1.05 1.86 -9.07
N VAL A 139 1.91 2.21 -10.03
CA VAL A 139 3.08 1.42 -10.41
C VAL A 139 4.34 2.22 -10.10
N SER A 140 5.10 1.77 -9.09
CA SER A 140 6.41 2.35 -8.76
C SER A 140 7.51 1.69 -9.60
N VAL A 141 8.07 2.47 -10.54
CA VAL A 141 8.95 1.95 -11.60
C VAL A 141 10.45 2.12 -11.33
N ASP A 142 10.81 2.94 -10.33
CA ASP A 142 12.18 3.41 -10.14
C ASP A 142 13.14 2.36 -9.57
N ALA A 143 14.37 2.33 -10.08
CA ALA A 143 15.45 1.56 -9.48
C ALA A 143 16.03 2.21 -8.22
N ASN A 144 16.00 3.54 -8.14
CA ASN A 144 16.60 4.32 -7.06
C ASN A 144 15.65 4.51 -5.86
N GLY A 145 14.88 3.47 -5.53
CA GLY A 145 13.89 3.49 -4.44
C GLY A 145 12.62 4.29 -4.75
N GLY A 146 11.88 4.63 -3.70
CA GLY A 146 10.57 5.27 -3.80
C GLY A 146 9.45 4.30 -3.41
N ALA A 147 8.21 4.72 -3.61
CA ALA A 147 7.06 3.85 -3.34
C ALA A 147 5.87 4.24 -4.22
N CYS A 148 4.90 3.33 -4.32
CA CYS A 148 3.58 3.68 -4.85
C CYS A 148 2.93 4.73 -3.93
N VAL A 149 3.05 4.53 -2.61
CA VAL A 149 2.68 5.50 -1.59
C VAL A 149 3.83 5.65 -0.60
N TRP A 150 4.37 6.87 -0.53
CA TRP A 150 5.31 7.29 0.51
C TRP A 150 4.57 8.18 1.50
N ASN A 151 4.28 7.64 2.69
CA ASN A 151 3.44 8.30 3.67
C ASN A 151 4.23 8.74 4.90
N GLU A 152 4.24 10.04 5.17
CA GLU A 152 4.73 10.65 6.41
C GLU A 152 3.61 11.40 7.16
N ALA A 153 2.36 11.26 6.70
CA ALA A 153 1.16 11.89 7.27
C ALA A 153 0.03 10.85 7.43
N ASP A 154 -1.23 11.16 7.11
CA ASP A 154 -2.35 10.24 7.27
C ASP A 154 -2.80 9.65 5.91
N VAL A 155 -2.81 8.33 5.79
CA VAL A 155 -3.32 7.62 4.60
C VAL A 155 -4.42 6.61 4.96
N THR A 156 -5.48 6.57 4.17
CA THR A 156 -6.48 5.50 4.12
C THR A 156 -6.48 4.84 2.75
N ILE A 157 -6.27 3.52 2.71
CA ILE A 157 -6.35 2.72 1.48
C ILE A 157 -7.60 1.84 1.59
N ALA A 158 -8.63 2.20 0.83
CA ALA A 158 -9.88 1.45 0.73
C ALA A 158 -9.88 0.44 -0.44
N GLY A 159 -9.02 0.64 -1.43
CA GLY A 159 -8.90 -0.21 -2.59
C GLY A 159 -7.71 0.13 -3.47
N GLY A 160 -7.73 -0.36 -4.71
CA GLY A 160 -6.68 -0.15 -5.69
C GLY A 160 -5.63 -1.26 -5.76
N THR A 161 -4.75 -1.12 -6.75
CA THR A 161 -3.64 -2.04 -7.01
C THR A 161 -2.31 -1.29 -6.94
N PHE A 162 -1.34 -1.83 -6.21
CA PHE A 162 -0.04 -1.22 -6.00
C PHE A 162 1.04 -2.21 -6.44
N THR A 163 1.80 -1.86 -7.46
CA THR A 163 2.82 -2.75 -8.03
C THR A 163 4.15 -2.06 -8.17
N THR A 164 5.23 -2.83 -8.17
CA THR A 164 6.56 -2.34 -8.52
C THR A 164 7.07 -3.02 -9.79
N GLU A 165 7.96 -2.36 -10.53
CA GLU A 165 8.59 -2.95 -11.72
C GLU A 165 10.07 -3.27 -11.53
N PHE A 166 10.79 -2.47 -10.74
CA PHE A 166 12.21 -2.72 -10.51
C PHE A 166 12.42 -3.87 -9.50
N VAL A 167 12.87 -5.01 -10.01
CA VAL A 167 13.13 -6.23 -9.22
C VAL A 167 14.31 -6.06 -8.26
N GLY A 168 15.43 -5.50 -8.72
CA GLY A 168 16.63 -5.33 -7.89
C GLY A 168 17.18 -6.61 -7.24
N THR A 169 18.05 -6.44 -6.25
CA THR A 169 18.67 -7.49 -5.43
C THR A 169 18.58 -7.16 -3.94
N PRO A 170 18.67 -8.15 -3.04
CA PRO A 170 18.71 -7.88 -1.59
C PRO A 170 19.87 -6.97 -1.15
N SER A 171 20.96 -6.90 -1.91
CA SER A 171 22.13 -6.06 -1.63
C SER A 171 22.02 -4.61 -2.12
N ASP A 172 20.95 -4.24 -2.82
CA ASP A 172 20.80 -2.88 -3.33
C ASP A 172 20.72 -1.87 -2.17
N SER A 173 21.13 -0.62 -2.40
CA SER A 173 21.01 0.41 -1.36
C SER A 173 19.57 0.91 -1.15
N SER A 174 18.71 0.69 -2.14
CA SER A 174 17.31 1.11 -2.14
C SER A 174 16.49 0.25 -3.11
N GLY A 175 15.18 0.19 -2.92
CA GLY A 175 14.26 -0.45 -3.86
C GLY A 175 12.85 0.13 -3.69
N PRO A 176 12.01 0.10 -4.75
CA PRO A 176 10.65 0.59 -4.65
C PRO A 176 9.80 -0.36 -3.80
N GLY A 177 8.93 0.22 -2.96
CA GLY A 177 7.88 -0.52 -2.23
C GLY A 177 6.48 -0.18 -2.74
N CYS A 178 5.46 -0.90 -2.28
CA CYS A 178 4.08 -0.51 -2.52
C CYS A 178 3.68 0.60 -1.54
N LEU A 179 3.83 0.34 -0.23
CA LEU A 179 3.57 1.33 0.82
C LEU A 179 4.80 1.46 1.72
N ASN A 180 5.37 2.67 1.79
CA ASN A 180 6.32 3.06 2.82
C ASN A 180 5.64 4.02 3.79
N ASN A 181 5.45 3.59 5.04
CA ASN A 181 4.71 4.32 6.06
C ASN A 181 5.60 4.74 7.23
N SER A 182 5.69 6.04 7.47
CA SER A 182 6.24 6.64 8.69
C SER A 182 5.25 7.57 9.41
N GLY A 183 4.03 7.68 8.89
CA GLY A 183 2.89 8.36 9.53
C GLY A 183 1.83 7.37 10.01
N THR A 184 0.55 7.70 9.81
CA THR A 184 -0.59 6.82 10.10
C THR A 184 -1.12 6.20 8.81
N ALA A 185 -1.33 4.89 8.80
CA ALA A 185 -1.96 4.18 7.69
C ALA A 185 -3.12 3.32 8.17
N LEU A 186 -4.27 3.45 7.52
CA LEU A 186 -5.41 2.52 7.62
C LEU A 186 -5.60 1.81 6.28
N VAL A 187 -5.49 0.48 6.25
CA VAL A 187 -5.69 -0.33 5.05
C VAL A 187 -6.92 -1.22 5.25
N THR A 188 -7.97 -0.95 4.47
CA THR A 188 -9.24 -1.69 4.50
C THR A 188 -9.52 -2.47 3.22
N GLY A 189 -8.72 -2.27 2.17
CA GLY A 189 -8.77 -3.05 0.94
C GLY A 189 -7.55 -2.78 0.07
N GLY A 190 -7.34 -3.61 -0.94
CA GLY A 190 -6.33 -3.38 -1.99
C GLY A 190 -5.41 -4.58 -2.23
N THR A 191 -4.73 -4.54 -3.38
CA THR A 191 -3.74 -5.56 -3.77
C THR A 191 -2.37 -4.92 -3.88
N PHE A 192 -1.39 -5.47 -3.17
CA PHE A 192 -0.01 -5.02 -3.12
C PHE A 192 0.88 -6.14 -3.67
N HIS A 193 1.56 -5.88 -4.78
CA HIS A 193 2.41 -6.86 -5.45
C HIS A 193 3.77 -6.24 -5.75
N ASN A 194 4.71 -6.44 -4.84
CA ASN A 194 6.06 -5.91 -4.93
C ASN A 194 7.01 -6.97 -5.50
N VAL A 195 7.56 -6.72 -6.68
CA VAL A 195 8.58 -7.60 -7.28
C VAL A 195 9.99 -7.27 -6.77
N ASN A 196 10.16 -6.18 -6.01
CA ASN A 196 11.46 -5.76 -5.52
C ASN A 196 11.99 -6.71 -4.43
N ARG A 197 13.27 -7.07 -4.54
CA ARG A 197 13.97 -8.00 -3.63
C ARG A 197 14.71 -7.33 -2.48
N ARG A 198 14.74 -6.00 -2.44
CA ARG A 198 15.43 -5.21 -1.42
C ARG A 198 14.52 -4.82 -0.24
N THR A 199 13.25 -4.56 -0.50
CA THR A 199 12.31 -4.04 0.51
C THR A 199 11.00 -4.82 0.54
N TYR A 200 10.26 -4.70 1.63
CA TYR A 200 8.94 -5.30 1.83
C TYR A 200 7.89 -4.65 0.92
N ALA A 201 6.83 -5.39 0.58
CA ALA A 201 5.72 -4.81 -0.18
C ALA A 201 5.07 -3.66 0.60
N ILE A 202 4.82 -3.88 1.88
CA ILE A 202 4.45 -2.84 2.84
C ILE A 202 5.54 -2.79 3.91
N ILE A 203 6.09 -1.60 4.14
CA ILE A 203 6.98 -1.33 5.27
C ILE A 203 6.42 -0.18 6.09
N SER A 204 6.25 -0.39 7.40
CA SER A 204 5.96 0.67 8.37
C SER A 204 7.23 0.91 9.18
N ASN A 205 7.87 2.05 8.97
CA ASN A 205 9.05 2.49 9.69
C ASN A 205 8.66 3.61 10.65
N MET A 206 8.49 3.27 11.92
CA MET A 206 8.02 4.14 13.01
C MET A 206 6.61 4.70 12.91
N GLY A 207 5.89 4.39 11.84
CA GLY A 207 4.48 4.75 11.70
C GLY A 207 3.55 3.87 12.54
N ALA A 208 2.29 4.29 12.59
CA ALA A 208 1.18 3.45 13.03
C ALA A 208 0.47 2.88 11.79
N ILE A 209 0.29 1.56 11.72
CA ILE A 209 -0.46 0.92 10.65
C ILE A 209 -1.57 0.02 11.20
N GLU A 210 -2.80 0.24 10.76
CA GLU A 210 -3.91 -0.68 10.97
C GLU A 210 -4.30 -1.31 9.64
N ILE A 211 -4.37 -2.64 9.60
CA ILE A 211 -4.86 -3.40 8.47
C ILE A 211 -6.08 -4.19 8.92
N THR A 212 -7.25 -3.66 8.59
CA THR A 212 -8.55 -4.23 8.96
C THR A 212 -9.40 -4.24 7.69
N PRO A 213 -9.37 -5.34 6.90
CA PRO A 213 -10.16 -5.43 5.69
C PRO A 213 -11.63 -5.11 5.95
N ALA A 214 -12.22 -4.21 5.15
CA ALA A 214 -13.64 -3.91 5.22
C ALA A 214 -14.45 -5.16 4.85
N LYS A 215 -15.70 -5.23 5.32
CA LYS A 215 -16.58 -6.37 5.03
C LYS A 215 -16.72 -6.57 3.50
N GLY A 216 -16.29 -7.75 3.02
CA GLY A 216 -16.33 -8.10 1.61
C GLY A 216 -15.18 -7.53 0.76
N ALA A 217 -14.28 -6.75 1.36
CA ALA A 217 -13.02 -6.35 0.75
C ALA A 217 -11.91 -7.33 1.13
N GLU A 218 -10.87 -7.36 0.29
CA GLU A 218 -9.66 -8.15 0.55
C GLU A 218 -8.45 -7.23 0.62
N VAL A 219 -7.50 -7.58 1.49
CA VAL A 219 -6.14 -7.01 1.49
C VAL A 219 -5.19 -8.13 1.13
N LYS A 220 -4.58 -8.04 -0.06
CA LYS A 220 -3.66 -9.05 -0.59
C LYS A 220 -2.27 -8.46 -0.72
N VAL A 221 -1.30 -9.01 0.00
CA VAL A 221 0.07 -8.53 0.02
C VAL A 221 1.01 -9.65 -0.41
N PHE A 222 1.71 -9.41 -1.50
CA PHE A 222 2.83 -10.22 -1.95
C PHE A 222 4.06 -9.32 -2.10
N GLY A 223 5.17 -9.72 -1.50
CA GLY A 223 6.46 -9.10 -1.76
C GLY A 223 7.53 -10.14 -2.05
N ALA A 224 8.33 -9.93 -3.09
CA ALA A 224 9.44 -10.82 -3.41
C ALA A 224 10.39 -10.96 -2.20
N HIS A 225 10.81 -9.84 -1.61
CA HIS A 225 11.55 -9.84 -0.35
C HIS A 225 10.67 -10.33 0.83
N GLY A 226 9.62 -9.59 1.16
CA GLY A 226 8.73 -9.87 2.29
C GLY A 226 7.38 -9.20 2.14
N GLY A 227 6.34 -9.76 2.79
CA GLY A 227 4.98 -9.23 2.72
C GLY A 227 4.85 -7.89 3.47
N LEU A 228 4.79 -7.97 4.80
CA LEU A 228 4.69 -6.82 5.70
C LEU A 228 5.93 -6.73 6.60
N GLY A 229 6.59 -5.58 6.61
CA GLY A 229 7.64 -5.23 7.57
C GLY A 229 7.17 -4.15 8.53
N VAL A 230 7.34 -4.38 9.84
CA VAL A 230 7.08 -3.38 10.89
C VAL A 230 8.42 -3.12 11.60
N ASP A 231 9.05 -2.03 11.20
CA ASP A 231 10.36 -1.61 11.66
C ASP A 231 10.23 -0.41 12.58
N GLY A 232 9.84 -0.68 13.82
CA GLY A 232 9.38 0.34 14.75
C GLY A 232 7.91 0.77 14.59
N GLY A 233 7.35 1.37 15.64
CA GLY A 233 6.01 1.94 15.63
C GLY A 233 4.95 0.94 16.11
N THR A 234 3.73 1.05 15.61
CA THR A 234 2.64 0.14 15.98
C THR A 234 2.00 -0.50 14.75
N ALA A 235 1.60 -1.75 14.88
CA ALA A 235 0.80 -2.42 13.87
C ALA A 235 -0.36 -3.20 14.50
N VAL A 236 -1.55 -3.07 13.92
CA VAL A 236 -2.71 -3.91 14.22
C VAL A 236 -3.14 -4.58 12.93
N VAL A 237 -3.10 -5.92 12.90
CA VAL A 237 -3.50 -6.72 11.75
C VAL A 237 -4.72 -7.55 12.13
N SER A 238 -5.86 -7.28 11.49
CA SER A 238 -7.14 -7.93 11.77
C SER A 238 -7.69 -8.69 10.56
N GLY A 239 -6.83 -9.02 9.59
CA GLY A 239 -7.17 -9.77 8.38
C GLY A 239 -6.17 -9.56 7.26
N GLY A 240 -6.48 -10.09 6.08
CA GLY A 240 -5.64 -10.00 4.88
C GLY A 240 -4.68 -11.20 4.71
N SER A 241 -3.99 -11.24 3.58
CA SER A 241 -3.01 -12.29 3.25
C SER A 241 -1.64 -11.68 2.96
N TYR A 242 -0.59 -12.20 3.58
CA TYR A 242 0.78 -11.69 3.50
C TYR A 242 1.71 -12.82 3.09
N SER A 243 2.27 -12.71 1.89
CA SER A 243 3.11 -13.75 1.30
C SER A 243 4.41 -13.21 0.74
N SER A 244 5.43 -14.08 0.66
CA SER A 244 6.71 -13.73 0.03
C SER A 244 7.44 -14.91 -0.60
N SER A 245 8.30 -14.61 -1.58
CA SER A 245 9.11 -15.63 -2.26
C SER A 245 10.49 -15.83 -1.65
N ASP A 246 11.04 -14.82 -0.97
CA ASP A 246 12.45 -14.81 -0.53
C ASP A 246 12.60 -14.85 1.00
N SER A 247 11.75 -14.16 1.78
CA SER A 247 11.89 -14.06 3.24
C SER A 247 10.62 -14.46 4.01
N TYR A 248 9.86 -13.50 4.53
CA TYR A 248 8.85 -13.69 5.57
C TYR A 248 7.49 -13.15 5.16
N GLY A 249 6.42 -13.69 5.75
CA GLY A 249 5.08 -13.08 5.64
C GLY A 249 5.02 -11.77 6.41
N LEU A 250 5.51 -11.80 7.65
CA LEU A 250 5.61 -10.66 8.57
C LEU A 250 7.01 -10.57 9.20
N TYR A 251 7.63 -9.40 9.11
CA TYR A 251 8.88 -9.06 9.79
C TYR A 251 8.60 -8.01 10.87
N VAL A 252 9.12 -8.23 12.08
CA VAL A 252 8.98 -7.32 13.21
C VAL A 252 10.38 -7.02 13.74
N SER A 253 10.79 -5.76 13.63
CA SER A 253 12.17 -5.34 13.89
C SER A 253 12.25 -3.99 14.58
N ASN A 254 13.48 -3.60 14.89
CA ASN A 254 13.84 -2.28 15.38
C ASN A 254 15.12 -1.77 14.70
N ASP A 255 15.32 -2.02 13.40
CA ASP A 255 16.56 -1.81 12.63
C ASP A 255 17.01 -0.33 12.55
N GLY A 256 16.22 0.62 13.06
CA GLY A 256 16.60 2.03 13.18
C GLY A 256 17.82 2.30 14.07
N LEU A 257 18.62 3.30 13.67
CA LEU A 257 19.82 3.76 14.40
C LEU A 257 19.44 4.75 15.52
N GLY A 258 19.84 4.52 16.78
CA GLY A 258 19.64 5.49 17.88
C GLY A 258 19.79 4.91 19.30
N ALA A 259 19.89 5.80 20.31
CA ALA A 259 20.14 5.44 21.72
C ALA A 259 18.94 4.79 22.45
N ASP A 260 17.78 4.72 21.80
CA ASP A 260 16.59 4.00 22.23
C ASP A 260 15.98 3.35 20.96
N PRO A 261 16.22 2.05 20.69
CA PRO A 261 15.94 1.51 19.37
C PRO A 261 14.44 1.50 19.10
N MET A 262 14.09 1.86 17.87
CA MET A 262 12.74 1.99 17.34
C MET A 262 11.90 0.74 17.60
N GLN A 263 11.18 0.69 18.72
CA GLN A 263 10.44 -0.51 19.09
C GLN A 263 9.18 -0.64 18.22
N ALA A 264 8.99 -1.80 17.60
CA ALA A 264 7.71 -2.19 17.02
C ALA A 264 6.85 -2.90 18.08
N ALA A 265 5.58 -2.51 18.17
CA ALA A 265 4.56 -3.21 18.94
C ALA A 265 3.46 -3.68 17.99
N VAL A 266 3.40 -5.00 17.75
CA VAL A 266 2.50 -5.60 16.77
C VAL A 266 1.42 -6.43 17.46
N THR A 267 0.17 -6.26 17.04
CA THR A 267 -0.95 -7.13 17.41
C THR A 267 -1.53 -7.77 16.15
N VAL A 268 -1.58 -9.10 16.13
CA VAL A 268 -2.26 -9.87 15.08
C VAL A 268 -3.52 -10.48 15.67
N ASN A 269 -4.68 -9.96 15.26
CA ASN A 269 -5.99 -10.51 15.61
C ASN A 269 -6.43 -11.58 14.60
N ASP A 270 -6.10 -11.40 13.32
CA ASP A 270 -6.39 -12.35 12.24
C ASP A 270 -5.48 -12.09 11.03
N GLY A 271 -5.56 -12.92 9.99
CA GLY A 271 -4.80 -12.82 8.74
C GLY A 271 -4.12 -14.14 8.37
N THR A 272 -3.62 -14.25 7.13
CA THR A 272 -2.85 -15.41 6.66
C THR A 272 -1.43 -15.01 6.32
N PHE A 273 -0.43 -15.70 6.88
CA PHE A 273 0.99 -15.38 6.73
C PHE A 273 1.75 -16.55 6.13
N ASP A 274 2.32 -16.35 4.93
CA ASP A 274 3.02 -17.37 4.15
C ASP A 274 4.34 -16.83 3.59
N GLY A 275 5.36 -16.76 4.44
CA GLY A 275 6.71 -16.48 3.96
C GLY A 275 7.37 -17.71 3.35
N LYS A 276 8.53 -17.52 2.73
CA LYS A 276 9.33 -18.63 2.21
C LYS A 276 9.75 -19.60 3.32
N SER A 277 10.38 -19.04 4.35
CA SER A 277 10.98 -19.81 5.45
C SER A 277 10.16 -19.70 6.73
N TYR A 278 9.58 -18.52 6.99
CA TYR A 278 8.87 -18.23 8.24
C TYR A 278 7.63 -17.37 7.97
N SER A 279 6.56 -17.62 8.72
CA SER A 279 5.37 -16.78 8.66
C SER A 279 5.61 -15.47 9.38
N VAL A 280 6.32 -15.53 10.51
CA VAL A 280 6.75 -14.38 11.31
C VAL A 280 8.22 -14.51 11.61
N TRP A 281 8.96 -13.41 11.45
CA TRP A 281 10.32 -13.27 11.93
C TRP A 281 10.43 -12.03 12.83
N VAL A 282 10.80 -12.24 14.09
CA VAL A 282 11.21 -11.16 15.00
C VAL A 282 12.72 -11.13 15.10
N GLY A 283 13.35 -10.01 14.74
CA GLY A 283 14.80 -9.92 14.69
C GLY A 283 15.32 -8.56 14.20
N SER A 284 16.65 -8.46 14.10
CA SER A 284 17.38 -7.31 13.58
C SER A 284 18.78 -7.73 13.16
N ASP A 285 19.26 -7.18 12.05
CA ASP A 285 20.66 -7.32 11.62
C ASP A 285 21.58 -6.23 12.21
N TYR A 286 21.01 -5.23 12.88
CA TYR A 286 21.73 -4.04 13.36
C TYR A 286 21.74 -3.94 14.89
N ASN A 287 20.62 -4.26 15.54
CA ASN A 287 20.41 -3.98 16.95
C ASN A 287 20.41 -5.25 17.81
N ASN A 288 21.12 -5.16 18.93
CA ASN A 288 21.15 -6.18 19.97
C ASN A 288 21.12 -5.49 21.36
N PRO A 289 20.02 -5.58 22.13
CA PRO A 289 18.88 -6.47 21.90
C PRO A 289 17.80 -5.88 20.98
N VAL A 290 17.03 -6.76 20.32
CA VAL A 290 15.74 -6.41 19.69
C VAL A 290 14.67 -6.34 20.77
N ASN A 291 14.09 -5.15 20.94
CA ASN A 291 13.04 -4.87 21.91
C ASN A 291 11.62 -4.94 21.32
N SER A 292 11.47 -5.14 20.01
CA SER A 292 10.18 -5.26 19.35
C SER A 292 9.39 -6.49 19.78
N THR A 293 8.07 -6.38 19.79
CA THR A 293 7.15 -7.41 20.27
C THR A 293 6.01 -7.67 19.30
N ILE A 294 5.53 -8.91 19.31
CA ILE A 294 4.31 -9.33 18.61
C ILE A 294 3.42 -10.15 19.54
N ALA A 295 2.15 -9.74 19.61
CA ALA A 295 1.07 -10.48 20.25
C ALA A 295 0.18 -11.10 19.18
N ILE A 296 0.15 -12.43 19.10
CA ILE A 296 -0.67 -13.20 18.18
C ILE A 296 -1.89 -13.73 18.92
N LYS A 297 -3.08 -13.27 18.53
CA LYS A 297 -4.37 -13.65 19.10
C LYS A 297 -5.21 -14.52 18.15
N GLY A 298 -4.85 -14.55 16.87
CA GLY A 298 -5.54 -15.31 15.83
C GLY A 298 -4.76 -15.30 14.52
N GLY A 299 -5.39 -15.79 13.45
CA GLY A 299 -4.78 -15.91 12.12
C GLY A 299 -4.26 -17.30 11.79
N THR A 300 -3.74 -17.44 10.58
CA THR A 300 -3.22 -18.68 9.98
C THR A 300 -1.77 -18.50 9.55
N PHE A 301 -0.89 -19.39 10.02
CA PHE A 301 0.57 -19.31 9.82
C PHE A 301 1.07 -20.56 9.09
N LEU A 302 1.38 -20.39 7.80
CA LEU A 302 1.71 -21.50 6.89
C LEU A 302 3.17 -21.98 6.97
N LYS A 303 4.00 -21.31 7.78
CA LYS A 303 5.36 -21.70 8.18
C LYS A 303 5.57 -21.47 9.67
N ALA A 304 6.73 -21.88 10.17
CA ALA A 304 7.13 -21.66 11.55
C ALA A 304 7.23 -20.16 11.91
N LEU A 305 7.16 -19.88 13.21
CA LEU A 305 7.53 -18.58 13.80
C LEU A 305 9.02 -18.60 14.14
N ASN A 306 9.70 -17.48 13.98
CA ASN A 306 11.09 -17.33 14.39
C ASN A 306 11.30 -16.10 15.26
N ARG A 307 12.07 -16.29 16.34
CA ARG A 307 12.65 -15.23 17.17
C ARG A 307 14.16 -15.38 17.11
N GLN A 308 14.86 -14.36 16.62
CA GLN A 308 16.32 -14.34 16.58
C GLN A 308 16.90 -14.24 18.00
N ASP A 309 18.09 -14.78 18.23
CA ASP A 309 18.74 -14.81 19.55
C ASP A 309 19.04 -13.41 20.13
N VAL A 310 19.18 -12.41 19.26
CA VAL A 310 19.35 -11.01 19.66
C VAL A 310 18.05 -10.40 20.20
N SER A 311 16.90 -11.06 20.04
CA SER A 311 15.61 -10.58 20.57
C SER A 311 15.40 -10.96 22.02
N ARG A 312 14.78 -10.03 22.78
CA ARG A 312 14.45 -10.26 24.19
C ARG A 312 13.55 -11.49 24.37
N PRO A 313 13.56 -12.13 25.56
CA PRO A 313 12.51 -13.07 25.94
C PRO A 313 11.12 -12.45 25.77
N ASN A 314 10.12 -13.28 25.45
CA ASN A 314 8.73 -12.86 25.25
C ASN A 314 8.49 -11.87 24.09
N ALA A 315 9.45 -11.76 23.14
CA ALA A 315 9.26 -10.97 21.92
C ALA A 315 8.09 -11.49 21.06
N ILE A 316 7.79 -12.79 21.16
CA ILE A 316 6.61 -13.43 20.57
C ILE A 316 5.73 -13.91 21.73
N GLN A 317 4.44 -13.56 21.68
CA GLN A 317 3.42 -14.00 22.63
C GLN A 317 2.18 -14.49 21.87
N VAL A 318 1.87 -15.77 21.99
CA VAL A 318 0.79 -16.42 21.24
C VAL A 318 -0.32 -16.88 22.20
N SER A 319 -1.55 -16.45 21.89
CA SER A 319 -2.77 -16.76 22.64
C SER A 319 -3.90 -17.30 21.75
N GLY A 320 -3.63 -17.48 20.45
CA GLY A 320 -4.58 -18.02 19.49
C GLY A 320 -3.99 -18.16 18.09
N GLY A 321 -4.77 -18.73 17.17
CA GLY A 321 -4.38 -18.94 15.77
C GLY A 321 -4.19 -20.40 15.37
N THR A 322 -3.97 -20.63 14.08
CA THR A 322 -3.70 -21.94 13.47
C THR A 322 -2.34 -21.94 12.78
N PHE A 323 -1.53 -22.96 13.02
CA PHE A 323 -0.13 -23.05 12.64
C PHE A 323 0.15 -24.35 11.90
N SER A 324 1.02 -24.28 10.89
CA SER A 324 1.49 -25.46 10.15
C SER A 324 2.43 -26.37 10.97
N THR A 325 3.03 -25.84 12.03
CA THR A 325 3.95 -26.55 12.94
C THR A 325 3.59 -26.23 14.38
N ALA A 326 4.02 -27.07 15.32
CA ALA A 326 3.87 -26.78 16.75
C ALA A 326 4.48 -25.43 17.11
N VAL A 327 3.80 -24.66 17.96
CA VAL A 327 4.32 -23.41 18.51
C VAL A 327 5.18 -23.74 19.74
N PRO A 328 6.43 -23.25 19.83
CA PRO A 328 7.27 -23.42 21.02
C PRO A 328 6.58 -22.93 22.29
N GLU A 329 6.80 -23.64 23.39
CA GLU A 329 6.18 -23.31 24.69
C GLU A 329 6.58 -21.90 25.13
N GLU A 330 7.84 -21.50 24.92
CA GLU A 330 8.32 -20.16 25.27
C GLU A 330 7.68 -19.02 24.45
N PHE A 331 6.97 -19.33 23.36
CA PHE A 331 6.19 -18.35 22.61
C PHE A 331 4.74 -18.29 23.07
N CYS A 332 4.24 -19.31 23.79
CA CYS A 332 2.86 -19.33 24.27
C CYS A 332 2.70 -18.38 25.46
N THR A 333 1.66 -17.55 25.43
CA THR A 333 1.27 -16.74 26.60
C THR A 333 0.93 -17.65 27.77
N ALA A 334 1.24 -17.24 29.00
CA ALA A 334 0.89 -17.99 30.20
C ALA A 334 -0.61 -18.36 30.20
N GLY A 335 -0.92 -19.63 30.48
CA GLY A 335 -2.28 -20.16 30.39
C GLY A 335 -2.66 -20.75 29.02
N TYR A 336 -1.76 -20.71 28.03
CA TYR A 336 -1.98 -21.23 26.67
C TYR A 336 -0.94 -22.31 26.31
N ALA A 337 -1.31 -23.20 25.39
CA ALA A 337 -0.43 -24.23 24.86
C ALA A 337 -0.74 -24.56 23.40
N SER A 338 0.28 -25.00 22.66
CA SER A 338 0.16 -25.57 21.31
C SER A 338 -0.48 -26.96 21.38
N LYS A 339 -1.55 -27.18 20.61
CA LYS A 339 -2.30 -28.43 20.51
C LYS A 339 -2.37 -28.89 19.05
N GLN A 340 -2.04 -30.15 18.78
CA GLN A 340 -2.18 -30.70 17.42
C GLN A 340 -3.65 -30.98 17.08
N ASN A 341 -4.04 -30.62 15.86
CA ASN A 341 -5.36 -30.85 15.29
C ASN A 341 -5.40 -32.16 14.51
N ALA A 342 -6.60 -32.67 14.23
CA ALA A 342 -6.80 -33.93 13.51
C ALA A 342 -6.27 -33.89 12.06
N ASP A 343 -6.20 -32.71 11.46
CA ASP A 343 -5.67 -32.47 10.11
C ASP A 343 -4.14 -32.30 10.06
N GLY A 344 -3.46 -32.41 11.21
CA GLY A 344 -2.01 -32.27 11.34
C GLY A 344 -1.53 -30.84 11.57
N THR A 345 -2.39 -29.82 11.50
CA THR A 345 -2.08 -28.45 11.93
C THR A 345 -2.05 -28.33 13.45
N TYR A 346 -1.72 -27.15 13.97
CA TYR A 346 -1.69 -26.86 15.39
C TYR A 346 -2.52 -25.62 15.72
N SER A 347 -3.18 -25.62 16.88
CA SER A 347 -3.85 -24.44 17.41
C SER A 347 -3.28 -24.10 18.78
N VAL A 348 -3.15 -22.80 19.08
CA VAL A 348 -2.84 -22.35 20.44
C VAL A 348 -4.15 -22.05 21.14
N VAL A 349 -4.41 -22.75 22.24
CA VAL A 349 -5.65 -22.66 23.02
C VAL A 349 -5.34 -22.58 24.52
N GLY A 350 -6.31 -22.17 25.33
CA GLY A 350 -6.15 -22.15 26.78
C GLY A 350 -5.93 -23.56 27.36
N TRP A 351 -5.24 -23.68 28.48
CA TRP A 351 -4.88 -24.98 29.09
C TRP A 351 -6.06 -25.93 29.32
N TYR A 352 -7.21 -25.40 29.74
CA TYR A 352 -8.43 -26.18 29.91
C TYR A 352 -8.93 -26.85 28.61
N GLU A 353 -8.62 -26.25 27.46
CA GLU A 353 -9.00 -26.77 26.14
C GLU A 353 -7.88 -27.59 25.48
N SER A 354 -6.62 -27.39 25.90
CA SER A 354 -5.46 -28.12 25.36
C SER A 354 -5.39 -29.56 25.87
N GLY A 355 -5.96 -29.85 27.04
CA GLY A 355 -5.84 -31.16 27.69
C GLY A 355 -4.48 -31.39 28.35
N VAL A 356 -3.71 -30.32 28.57
CA VAL A 356 -2.45 -30.35 29.34
C VAL A 356 -2.82 -30.27 30.83
N ASP A 357 -2.50 -31.32 31.58
CA ASP A 357 -2.71 -31.39 33.03
C ASP A 357 -1.58 -30.61 33.73
N LEU A 358 -1.94 -29.68 34.62
CA LEU A 358 -0.99 -28.71 35.22
C LEU A 358 -0.27 -29.24 36.47
N ASP A 359 -0.48 -30.52 36.79
CA ASP A 359 0.00 -31.16 38.03
C ASP A 359 1.05 -32.28 37.80
N ALA A 360 1.86 -32.20 36.74
CA ALA A 360 2.92 -33.19 36.46
C ALA A 360 4.34 -32.70 36.80
#